data_AF-A0A955T9A4-F1
#
_entry.id   AF-A0A955T9A4-F1
#
_cell.length_a   1.000
_cell.length_b   1.000
_cell.length_c   1.000
_cell.angle_alpha   90.00
_cell.angle_beta   90.00
_cell.angle_gamma   90.00
#
_symmetry.space_group_name_H-M   'P 1'
#
loop_
_entity.id
_entity.type
_entity.pdbx_description
1 polymer ?
#
loop_
_entity_poly.entity_id
_entity_poly.type
_entity_poly.pdbx_seq_one_letter_code
_entity_poly.pdbx_strand_id
1 'polypeptide(L)'
;MAKALGRAGSVKKPAFSRSFQRYVISKNYLTQEQVNEIEKAFSESEEPQNLASFLIENNYLTEDQVIQALSDHHKIPYISISDYEIDREILDSVNEETARRYQIIPLDRTEQQLTVAVTDPDNIHHLDEIKLKTKMDVLPVLSLPREIEAAIDKYYASAAEQDVEDSYSQLLGDLEAEELEVVHDAEEEEGDVDTAPVIRLVNMLISEAIRTRTSDIHIEPEEKGVRVRCRIDGVLKEMPGIPKKMQNAVISRIKIISELDISEKRKPQDGRFKMKADNKVVDFRVSTIPTVNGEKVVMRLLDKSNLQLDLTKLGFEQESLAKFERAIKRPYGMIIVTGPTGSGKSTTLYSGLSRINDPAKNIMTAEDPVEYQIKGINQVQARPDIGMGFGEVLRSFLRQDPDVIMVGEIRDHETAHIAIQAALTGHLVLSTLHTNDAPSSLTRLVNIGLEPFLVGAAVNAVLAQRLVRKLCVHCKDLRDPPPEQVEFLELSGIIGQQIYQPVGCDKCRQIGYSGRVGIYEL
;
A
#
# COMPACT_ATOMS: atom_id res chain seq x y z
N MET A 1 -42.79 -30.00 8.20
CA MET A 1 -41.94 -30.61 7.15
C MET A 1 -40.49 -30.19 7.36
N ALA A 2 -39.83 -30.74 8.39
CA ALA A 2 -38.42 -30.52 8.68
C ALA A 2 -37.91 -31.81 9.33
N LYS A 3 -37.43 -32.74 8.51
CA LYS A 3 -36.78 -34.00 8.89
C LYS A 3 -36.06 -34.54 7.66
N ALA A 4 -34.78 -34.20 7.53
CA ALA A 4 -33.74 -34.96 6.81
C ALA A 4 -32.56 -34.02 6.55
N LEU A 5 -31.56 -34.06 7.42
CA LEU A 5 -30.14 -33.72 7.19
C LEU A 5 -29.50 -33.73 8.58
N GLY A 6 -29.09 -34.92 9.02
CA GLY A 6 -28.62 -35.13 10.39
C GLY A 6 -28.29 -36.58 10.67
N ARG A 7 -27.45 -37.19 9.83
CA ARG A 7 -26.60 -38.33 10.17
C ARG A 7 -25.33 -38.19 9.36
N ALA A 8 -24.31 -37.56 9.97
CA ALA A 8 -22.94 -37.75 9.53
C ALA A 8 -22.68 -39.27 9.58
N GLY A 9 -22.51 -39.87 8.40
CA GLY A 9 -22.08 -41.25 8.29
C GLY A 9 -20.70 -41.35 8.91
N SER A 10 -20.57 -42.22 9.91
CA SER A 10 -19.29 -42.63 10.46
C SER A 10 -18.37 -43.04 9.31
N VAL A 11 -17.30 -42.26 9.08
CA VAL A 11 -16.22 -42.59 8.16
C VAL A 11 -15.69 -43.96 8.59
N LYS A 12 -15.89 -44.99 7.76
CA LYS A 12 -15.23 -46.28 7.99
C LYS A 12 -13.74 -46.02 7.80
N LYS A 13 -12.97 -46.14 8.90
CA LYS A 13 -11.50 -46.10 8.89
C LYS A 13 -10.98 -47.02 7.77
N PRO A 14 -10.00 -46.61 6.95
CA PRO A 14 -9.44 -47.45 5.89
C PRO A 14 -8.91 -48.72 6.54
N ALA A 15 -9.52 -49.85 6.21
CA ALA A 15 -9.35 -51.07 6.97
C ALA A 15 -7.99 -51.67 6.62
N PHE A 16 -7.15 -51.92 7.63
CA PHE A 16 -6.08 -52.92 7.57
C PHE A 16 -6.71 -54.26 7.18
N SER A 17 -6.88 -54.46 5.87
CA SER A 17 -7.86 -55.41 5.36
C SER A 17 -7.39 -56.82 5.64
N ARG A 18 -8.32 -57.75 5.94
CA ARG A 18 -7.96 -59.16 6.16
C ARG A 18 -7.19 -59.78 5.00
N SER A 19 -7.35 -59.23 3.78
CA SER A 19 -6.61 -59.64 2.60
C SER A 19 -5.18 -59.08 2.58
N PHE A 20 -4.96 -57.83 3.01
CA PHE A 20 -3.63 -57.25 3.19
C PHE A 20 -2.87 -57.94 4.33
N GLN A 21 -3.53 -58.18 5.47
CA GLN A 21 -2.99 -58.95 6.61
C GLN A 21 -2.45 -60.33 6.18
N ARG A 22 -3.23 -61.07 5.39
CA ARG A 22 -2.80 -62.37 4.85
C ARG A 22 -1.61 -62.24 3.90
N TYR A 23 -1.56 -61.16 3.12
CA TYR A 23 -0.48 -60.92 2.19
C TYR A 23 0.86 -60.69 2.92
N VAL A 24 0.88 -59.75 3.87
CA VAL A 24 2.10 -59.43 4.64
C VAL A 24 2.61 -60.60 5.48
N ILE A 25 1.71 -61.46 6.00
CA ILE A 25 2.09 -62.72 6.66
C ILE A 25 2.67 -63.72 5.65
N SER A 26 2.03 -63.88 4.48
CA SER A 26 2.50 -64.83 3.46
C SER A 26 3.89 -64.53 2.89
N LYS A 27 4.31 -63.25 2.96
CA LYS A 27 5.62 -62.77 2.53
C LYS A 27 6.65 -62.70 3.67
N ASN A 28 6.30 -63.15 4.88
CA ASN A 28 7.11 -63.03 6.10
C ASN A 28 7.51 -61.58 6.44
N TYR A 29 6.69 -60.59 6.05
CA TYR A 29 6.93 -59.19 6.40
C TYR A 29 6.47 -58.88 7.82
N LEU A 30 5.38 -59.51 8.27
CA LEU A 30 4.86 -59.40 9.64
C LEU A 30 4.48 -60.77 10.19
N THR A 31 4.66 -60.95 11.49
CA THR A 31 4.14 -62.12 12.23
C THR A 31 2.65 -61.95 12.55
N GLN A 32 1.95 -63.06 12.83
CA GLN A 32 0.55 -63.01 13.24
C GLN A 32 0.34 -62.21 14.54
N GLU A 33 1.33 -62.20 15.43
CA GLU A 33 1.31 -61.40 16.67
C GLU A 33 1.38 -59.91 16.35
N GLN A 34 2.33 -59.48 15.50
CA GLN A 34 2.46 -58.09 15.07
C GLN A 34 1.23 -57.58 14.30
N VAL A 35 0.60 -58.43 13.46
CA VAL A 35 -0.64 -58.06 12.77
C VAL A 35 -1.77 -57.77 13.75
N ASN A 36 -1.91 -58.57 14.81
CA ASN A 36 -2.93 -58.33 15.83
C ASN A 36 -2.66 -57.05 16.65
N GLU A 37 -1.38 -56.76 16.92
CA GLU A 37 -0.95 -55.51 17.59
C GLU A 37 -1.24 -54.27 16.73
N ILE A 38 -0.90 -54.33 15.43
CA ILE A 38 -1.16 -53.26 14.46
C ILE A 38 -2.67 -53.04 14.31
N GLU A 39 -3.48 -54.10 14.17
CA GLU A 39 -4.94 -53.98 14.04
C GLU A 39 -5.55 -53.28 15.26
N LYS A 40 -5.07 -53.63 16.46
CA LYS A 40 -5.52 -53.01 17.70
C LYS A 40 -5.10 -51.53 17.78
N ALA A 41 -3.82 -51.24 17.58
CA ALA A 41 -3.27 -49.89 17.66
C ALA A 41 -3.88 -48.93 16.61
N PHE A 42 -4.08 -49.41 15.38
CA PHE A 42 -4.69 -48.64 14.30
C PHE A 42 -6.19 -48.40 14.54
N SER A 43 -6.88 -49.36 15.18
CA SER A 43 -8.30 -49.20 15.55
C SER A 43 -8.52 -48.21 16.70
N GLU A 44 -7.56 -48.12 17.64
CA GLU A 44 -7.60 -47.26 18.84
C GLU A 44 -7.12 -45.82 18.56
N SER A 45 -6.44 -45.55 17.44
CA SER A 45 -6.03 -44.19 17.05
C SER A 45 -7.24 -43.27 16.83
N GLU A 46 -7.27 -42.09 17.47
CA GLU A 46 -8.36 -41.10 17.33
C GLU A 46 -8.26 -40.31 16.01
N GLU A 47 -7.09 -40.29 15.37
CA GLU A 47 -6.86 -39.59 14.10
C GLU A 47 -7.00 -40.54 12.89
N PRO A 48 -7.60 -40.08 11.77
CA PRO A 48 -7.61 -40.83 10.52
C PRO A 48 -6.20 -40.85 9.91
N GLN A 49 -5.37 -41.79 10.34
CA GLN A 49 -4.02 -41.96 9.81
C GLN A 49 -4.02 -42.89 8.61
N ASN A 50 -3.15 -42.58 7.64
CA ASN A 50 -2.87 -43.46 6.50
C ASN A 50 -2.15 -44.73 6.99
N LEU A 51 -2.61 -45.90 6.55
CA LEU A 51 -2.02 -47.20 6.91
C LEU A 51 -0.53 -47.30 6.53
N ALA A 52 -0.14 -46.75 5.38
CA ALA A 52 1.24 -46.74 4.91
C ALA A 52 2.14 -45.93 5.85
N SER A 53 1.73 -44.70 6.20
CA SER A 53 2.45 -43.84 7.14
C SER A 53 2.58 -44.50 8.52
N PHE A 54 1.49 -45.09 9.03
CA PHE A 54 1.47 -45.76 10.33
C PHE A 54 2.46 -46.92 10.41
N LEU A 55 2.54 -47.75 9.36
CA LEU A 55 3.46 -48.90 9.30
C LEU A 55 4.93 -48.47 9.26
N ILE A 56 5.23 -47.34 8.61
CA ILE A 56 6.58 -46.79 8.49
C ILE A 56 7.00 -46.10 9.80
N GLU A 57 6.17 -45.21 10.34
CA GLU A 57 6.49 -44.41 11.54
C GLU A 57 6.72 -45.28 12.79
N ASN A 58 5.96 -46.38 12.91
CA ASN A 58 6.10 -47.31 14.03
C ASN A 58 7.15 -48.41 13.78
N ASN A 59 7.95 -48.31 12.70
CA ASN A 59 8.99 -49.26 12.32
C ASN A 59 8.48 -50.72 12.16
N TYR A 60 7.23 -50.91 11.77
CA TYR A 60 6.70 -52.25 11.49
C TYR A 60 7.19 -52.79 10.15
N LEU A 61 7.34 -51.92 9.15
CA LEU A 61 7.84 -52.25 7.82
C LEU A 61 8.75 -51.13 7.30
N THR A 62 9.74 -51.48 6.49
CA THR A 62 10.50 -50.47 5.74
C THR A 62 9.65 -49.89 4.61
N GLU A 63 10.00 -48.70 4.13
CA GLU A 63 9.30 -48.04 3.01
C GLU A 63 9.20 -48.96 1.78
N ASP A 64 10.30 -49.62 1.40
CA ASP A 64 10.33 -50.57 0.28
C ASP A 64 9.37 -51.75 0.49
N GLN A 65 9.27 -52.26 1.73
CA GLN A 65 8.36 -53.36 2.06
C GLN A 65 6.90 -52.93 2.02
N VAL A 66 6.58 -51.71 2.47
CA VAL A 66 5.22 -51.13 2.40
C VAL A 66 4.81 -50.90 0.95
N ILE A 67 5.69 -50.29 0.16
CA ILE A 67 5.46 -50.03 -1.27
C ILE A 67 5.20 -51.34 -2.01
N GLN A 68 6.07 -52.33 -1.83
CA GLN A 68 5.94 -53.61 -2.50
C GLN A 68 4.67 -54.34 -2.05
N ALA A 69 4.33 -54.28 -0.75
CA ALA A 69 3.13 -54.90 -0.23
C ALA A 69 1.84 -54.26 -0.78
N LEU A 70 1.77 -52.93 -0.85
CA LEU A 70 0.61 -52.22 -1.36
C LEU A 70 0.48 -52.38 -2.88
N SER A 71 1.58 -52.27 -3.61
CA SER A 71 1.60 -52.41 -5.07
C SER A 71 1.15 -53.81 -5.52
N ASP A 72 1.68 -54.86 -4.88
CA ASP A 72 1.29 -56.24 -5.17
C ASP A 72 -0.14 -56.55 -4.71
N HIS A 73 -0.58 -55.97 -3.58
CA HIS A 73 -1.92 -56.21 -3.05
C HIS A 73 -3.02 -55.58 -3.91
N HIS A 74 -2.86 -54.30 -4.27
CA HIS A 74 -3.83 -53.53 -5.03
C HIS A 74 -3.66 -53.70 -6.55
N LYS A 75 -2.57 -54.32 -7.01
CA LYS A 75 -2.17 -54.41 -8.42
C LYS A 75 -2.06 -53.04 -9.10
N ILE A 76 -1.58 -52.05 -8.34
CA ILE A 76 -1.40 -50.67 -8.78
C ILE A 76 0.11 -50.40 -8.83
N PRO A 77 0.64 -49.84 -9.94
CA PRO A 77 2.06 -49.54 -10.03
C PRO A 77 2.47 -48.46 -9.02
N TYR A 78 3.65 -48.63 -8.45
CA TYR A 78 4.33 -47.58 -7.68
C TYR A 78 5.14 -46.69 -8.60
N ILE A 79 5.07 -45.38 -8.37
CA ILE A 79 5.80 -44.37 -9.13
C ILE A 79 6.48 -43.41 -8.14
N SER A 80 7.77 -43.15 -8.36
CA SER A 80 8.43 -42.03 -7.68
C SER A 80 8.12 -40.74 -8.42
N ILE A 81 7.60 -39.75 -7.72
CA ILE A 81 7.21 -38.45 -8.31
C ILE A 81 8.46 -37.66 -8.72
N SER A 82 9.60 -37.94 -8.08
CA SER A 82 10.88 -37.29 -8.38
C SER A 82 11.37 -37.53 -9.82
N ASP A 83 10.91 -38.61 -10.45
CA ASP A 83 11.29 -38.99 -11.82
C ASP A 83 10.44 -38.29 -12.90
N TYR A 84 9.48 -37.45 -12.50
CA TYR A 84 8.52 -36.79 -13.40
C TYR A 84 8.60 -35.26 -13.32
N GLU A 85 8.61 -34.63 -14.50
CA GLU A 85 8.26 -33.22 -14.65
C GLU A 85 6.77 -33.12 -14.99
N ILE A 86 6.02 -32.38 -14.18
CA ILE A 86 4.56 -32.27 -14.31
C ILE A 86 4.23 -30.93 -14.96
N ASP A 87 3.56 -30.98 -16.11
CA ASP A 87 3.13 -29.78 -16.82
C ASP A 87 2.01 -29.02 -16.06
N ARG A 88 2.02 -27.69 -16.18
CA ARG A 88 1.07 -26.83 -15.46
C ARG A 88 -0.39 -27.09 -15.82
N GLU A 89 -0.67 -27.41 -17.09
CA GLU A 89 -2.03 -27.74 -17.56
C GLU A 89 -2.61 -29.00 -16.87
N ILE A 90 -1.74 -29.86 -16.34
CA ILE A 90 -2.09 -31.07 -15.60
C ILE A 90 -2.38 -30.71 -14.14
N LEU A 91 -1.56 -29.87 -13.54
CA LEU A 91 -1.75 -29.36 -12.17
C LEU A 91 -3.07 -28.59 -12.03
N ASP A 92 -3.48 -27.82 -13.03
CA ASP A 92 -4.73 -27.06 -13.02
C ASP A 92 -6.00 -27.95 -12.96
N SER A 93 -5.86 -29.27 -13.22
CA SER A 93 -6.98 -30.22 -13.06
C SER A 93 -7.40 -30.42 -11.60
N VAL A 94 -6.50 -30.15 -10.64
CA VAL A 94 -6.75 -30.27 -9.19
C VAL A 94 -6.16 -29.04 -8.49
N ASN A 95 -6.98 -28.27 -7.78
CA ASN A 95 -6.46 -27.11 -7.06
C ASN A 95 -5.64 -27.51 -5.81
N GLU A 96 -4.77 -26.62 -5.33
CA GLU A 96 -3.87 -26.89 -4.19
C GLU A 96 -4.62 -27.35 -2.94
N GLU A 97 -5.75 -26.71 -2.62
CA GLU A 97 -6.58 -27.07 -1.46
C GLU A 97 -7.05 -28.53 -1.53
N THR A 98 -7.49 -28.99 -2.72
CA THR A 98 -7.91 -30.38 -2.95
C THR A 98 -6.71 -31.33 -2.91
N ALA A 99 -5.58 -30.93 -3.52
CA ALA A 99 -4.35 -31.72 -3.55
C ALA A 99 -3.81 -31.99 -2.13
N ARG A 100 -3.72 -30.95 -1.29
CA ARG A 100 -3.31 -31.06 0.12
C ARG A 100 -4.30 -31.85 0.95
N ARG A 101 -5.59 -31.55 0.82
CA ARG A 101 -6.64 -32.20 1.61
C ARG A 101 -6.73 -33.70 1.34
N TYR A 102 -6.57 -34.11 0.08
CA TYR A 102 -6.69 -35.51 -0.32
C TYR A 102 -5.34 -36.24 -0.37
N GLN A 103 -4.23 -35.54 -0.11
CA GLN A 103 -2.87 -36.06 -0.22
C GLN A 103 -2.62 -36.72 -1.59
N ILE A 104 -2.84 -35.96 -2.65
CA ILE A 104 -2.71 -36.40 -4.03
C ILE A 104 -1.98 -35.38 -4.88
N ILE A 105 -1.44 -35.82 -6.01
CA ILE A 105 -0.96 -34.91 -7.06
C ILE A 105 -1.25 -35.50 -8.45
N PRO A 106 -1.79 -34.73 -9.42
CA PRO A 106 -1.96 -35.20 -10.79
C PRO A 106 -0.59 -35.28 -11.48
N LEU A 107 -0.32 -36.39 -12.16
CA LEU A 107 0.97 -36.63 -12.82
C LEU A 107 0.89 -36.52 -14.34
N ASP A 108 -0.18 -37.07 -14.93
CA ASP A 108 -0.32 -37.13 -16.38
C ASP A 108 -1.80 -37.00 -16.79
N ARG A 109 -2.05 -36.43 -17.97
CA ARG A 109 -3.39 -36.15 -18.48
C ARG A 109 -3.50 -36.48 -19.96
N THR A 110 -4.51 -37.28 -20.31
CA THR A 110 -4.95 -37.52 -21.70
C THR A 110 -6.33 -36.88 -21.93
N GLU A 111 -6.97 -37.06 -23.09
CA GLU A 111 -8.31 -36.49 -23.33
C GLU A 111 -9.41 -37.10 -22.44
N GLN A 112 -9.26 -38.35 -21.97
CA GLN A 112 -10.29 -39.06 -21.21
C GLN A 112 -9.83 -39.54 -19.84
N GLN A 113 -8.53 -39.52 -19.55
CA GLN A 113 -7.95 -40.12 -18.35
C GLN A 113 -6.97 -39.18 -17.64
N LEU A 114 -7.04 -39.14 -16.31
CA LEU A 114 -6.14 -38.39 -15.43
C LEU A 114 -5.40 -39.36 -14.51
N THR A 115 -4.07 -39.42 -14.61
CA THR A 115 -3.23 -40.22 -13.72
C THR A 115 -2.92 -39.42 -12.47
N VAL A 116 -3.23 -39.97 -11.30
CA VAL A 116 -3.10 -39.28 -10.01
C VAL A 116 -2.27 -40.13 -9.05
N ALA A 117 -1.20 -39.55 -8.51
CA ALA A 117 -0.45 -40.16 -7.42
C ALA A 117 -1.23 -40.05 -6.11
N VAL A 118 -1.37 -41.18 -5.43
CA VAL A 118 -2.10 -41.30 -4.17
C VAL A 118 -1.29 -42.09 -3.15
N THR A 119 -1.47 -41.76 -1.87
CA THR A 119 -0.89 -42.50 -0.76
C THR A 119 -1.70 -43.72 -0.34
N ASP A 120 -3.02 -43.72 -0.60
CA ASP A 120 -3.94 -44.80 -0.24
C ASP A 120 -5.00 -44.99 -1.34
N PRO A 121 -4.91 -46.07 -2.15
CA PRO A 121 -5.84 -46.35 -3.23
C PRO A 121 -7.22 -46.86 -2.76
N ASP A 122 -7.37 -47.26 -1.50
CA ASP A 122 -8.66 -47.72 -0.95
C ASP A 122 -9.60 -46.54 -0.60
N ASN A 123 -9.11 -45.31 -0.66
CA ASN A 123 -9.93 -44.11 -0.48
C ASN A 123 -10.72 -43.75 -1.76
N ILE A 124 -11.67 -44.62 -2.10
CA ILE A 124 -12.52 -44.52 -3.30
C ILE A 124 -13.27 -43.18 -3.34
N HIS A 125 -13.63 -42.62 -2.18
CA HIS A 125 -14.36 -41.35 -2.09
C HIS A 125 -13.59 -40.15 -2.66
N HIS A 126 -12.28 -40.07 -2.38
CA HIS A 126 -11.45 -38.99 -2.91
C HIS A 126 -11.31 -39.11 -4.43
N LEU A 127 -11.10 -40.33 -4.94
CA LEU A 127 -10.99 -40.62 -6.38
C LEU A 127 -12.28 -40.31 -7.14
N ASP A 128 -13.44 -40.68 -6.59
CA ASP A 128 -14.75 -40.39 -7.18
C ASP A 128 -15.04 -38.87 -7.25
N GLU A 129 -14.62 -38.11 -6.23
CA GLU A 129 -14.82 -36.66 -6.22
C GLU A 129 -13.93 -35.95 -7.25
N ILE A 130 -12.68 -36.40 -7.41
CA ILE A 130 -11.78 -35.88 -8.45
C ILE A 130 -12.37 -36.21 -9.82
N LYS A 131 -12.82 -37.45 -10.04
CA LYS A 131 -13.49 -37.87 -11.28
C LYS A 131 -14.71 -36.99 -11.60
N LEU A 132 -15.52 -36.63 -10.59
CA LEU A 132 -16.67 -35.74 -10.77
C LEU A 132 -16.26 -34.31 -11.14
N LYS A 133 -15.21 -33.79 -10.49
CA LYS A 133 -14.68 -32.43 -10.73
C LYS A 133 -14.02 -32.31 -12.10
N THR A 134 -13.18 -33.26 -12.47
CA THR A 134 -12.40 -33.23 -13.72
C THR A 134 -13.19 -33.75 -14.91
N LYS A 135 -14.25 -34.54 -14.68
CA LYS A 135 -15.03 -35.27 -15.70
C LYS A 135 -14.19 -36.27 -16.50
N MET A 136 -13.10 -36.76 -15.90
CA MET A 136 -12.15 -37.70 -16.51
C MET A 136 -12.09 -38.99 -15.70
N ASP A 137 -11.75 -40.09 -16.34
CA ASP A 137 -11.46 -41.34 -15.62
C ASP A 137 -10.15 -41.18 -14.84
N VAL A 138 -10.18 -41.38 -13.52
CA VAL A 138 -9.01 -41.23 -12.66
C VAL A 138 -8.28 -42.57 -12.55
N LEU A 139 -7.01 -42.59 -12.92
CA LEU A 139 -6.12 -43.74 -12.78
C LEU A 139 -5.19 -43.50 -11.58
N PRO A 140 -5.41 -44.20 -10.44
CA PRO A 140 -4.54 -44.05 -9.28
C PRO A 140 -3.21 -44.76 -9.50
N VAL A 141 -2.12 -44.12 -9.09
CA VAL A 141 -0.79 -44.73 -8.96
C VAL A 141 -0.28 -44.50 -7.53
N LEU A 142 0.44 -45.48 -6.97
CA LEU A 142 0.93 -45.40 -5.60
C LEU A 142 2.20 -44.55 -5.54
N SER A 143 2.27 -43.62 -4.59
CA SER A 143 3.49 -42.89 -4.27
C SER A 143 3.64 -42.65 -2.77
N LEU A 144 4.84 -42.27 -2.34
CA LEU A 144 5.13 -42.04 -0.93
C LEU A 144 4.51 -40.72 -0.45
N PRO A 145 3.99 -40.67 0.80
CA PRO A 145 3.44 -39.44 1.38
C PRO A 145 4.39 -38.24 1.29
N ARG A 146 5.67 -38.45 1.62
CA ARG A 146 6.70 -37.40 1.56
C ARG A 146 6.95 -36.86 0.16
N GLU A 147 6.81 -37.70 -0.87
CA GLU A 147 7.03 -37.30 -2.26
C GLU A 147 5.84 -36.48 -2.78
N ILE A 148 4.62 -36.87 -2.41
CA ILE A 148 3.41 -36.12 -2.73
C ILE A 148 3.45 -34.75 -2.06
N GLU A 149 3.80 -34.68 -0.79
CA GLU A 149 3.92 -33.41 -0.05
C GLU A 149 4.99 -32.50 -0.65
N ALA A 150 6.20 -33.03 -0.89
CA ALA A 150 7.28 -32.27 -1.52
C ALA A 150 6.92 -31.78 -2.93
N ALA A 151 6.17 -32.57 -3.71
CA ALA A 151 5.73 -32.18 -5.03
C ALA A 151 4.62 -31.11 -4.98
N ILE A 152 3.70 -31.20 -4.02
CA ILE A 152 2.68 -30.16 -3.81
C ILE A 152 3.37 -28.83 -3.48
N ASP A 153 4.33 -28.83 -2.56
CA ASP A 153 5.08 -27.64 -2.18
C ASP A 153 5.86 -27.07 -3.37
N LYS A 154 6.57 -27.92 -4.13
CA LYS A 154 7.35 -27.49 -5.30
C LYS A 154 6.48 -26.85 -6.39
N TYR A 155 5.36 -27.48 -6.75
CA TYR A 155 4.62 -27.12 -7.96
C TYR A 155 3.48 -26.12 -7.70
N TYR A 156 2.84 -26.14 -6.53
CA TYR A 156 1.78 -25.16 -6.21
C TYR A 156 2.34 -23.85 -5.62
N ALA A 157 3.48 -23.86 -4.90
CA ALA A 157 4.10 -22.62 -4.43
C ALA A 157 4.61 -21.74 -5.59
N SER A 158 5.12 -22.35 -6.68
CA SER A 158 5.61 -21.61 -7.86
C SER A 158 4.52 -20.81 -8.61
N ALA A 159 3.24 -21.15 -8.44
CA ALA A 159 2.13 -20.41 -9.06
C ALA A 159 1.82 -19.08 -8.35
N ALA A 160 2.20 -18.95 -7.07
CA ALA A 160 2.15 -17.67 -6.36
C ALA A 160 3.28 -16.74 -6.83
N GLU A 161 4.47 -17.29 -7.08
CA GLU A 161 5.65 -16.56 -7.55
C GLU A 161 5.50 -16.03 -8.98
N GLN A 162 4.92 -16.80 -9.90
CA GLN A 162 4.75 -16.37 -11.30
C GLN A 162 3.76 -15.22 -11.49
N ASP A 163 2.66 -15.15 -10.74
CA ASP A 163 1.73 -14.00 -10.82
C ASP A 163 2.39 -12.72 -10.25
N VAL A 164 3.31 -12.89 -9.30
CA VAL A 164 4.18 -11.80 -8.84
C VAL A 164 5.11 -11.43 -9.98
N GLU A 165 5.78 -12.38 -10.62
CA GLU A 165 6.75 -12.16 -11.70
C GLU A 165 6.14 -11.53 -12.98
N ASP A 166 4.88 -11.81 -13.29
CA ASP A 166 4.14 -11.15 -14.38
C ASP A 166 3.76 -9.71 -14.03
N SER A 167 3.34 -9.47 -12.78
CA SER A 167 3.12 -8.11 -12.28
C SER A 167 4.45 -7.34 -12.15
N TYR A 168 5.51 -8.07 -11.80
CA TYR A 168 6.89 -7.63 -11.64
C TYR A 168 7.45 -7.17 -12.99
N SER A 169 7.41 -8.02 -14.02
CA SER A 169 7.91 -7.74 -15.37
C SER A 169 7.19 -6.56 -16.05
N GLN A 170 5.89 -6.38 -15.80
CA GLN A 170 5.13 -5.21 -16.30
C GLN A 170 5.51 -3.90 -15.61
N LEU A 171 5.97 -3.94 -14.35
CA LEU A 171 6.52 -2.78 -13.64
C LEU A 171 7.99 -2.50 -14.03
N LEU A 172 8.71 -3.53 -14.48
CA LEU A 172 10.17 -3.59 -14.64
C LEU A 172 10.69 -3.35 -16.05
N GLY A 173 10.09 -2.44 -16.81
CA GLY A 173 10.65 -2.06 -18.12
C GLY A 173 12.06 -1.44 -18.09
N ASP A 174 12.84 -1.54 -17.00
CA ASP A 174 14.32 -1.38 -16.87
C ASP A 174 14.78 -1.16 -15.38
N LEU A 175 14.17 -1.78 -14.35
CA LEU A 175 14.50 -1.45 -12.94
C LEU A 175 15.46 -2.46 -12.29
N GLU A 176 16.58 -1.99 -11.77
CA GLU A 176 17.28 -2.71 -10.71
C GLU A 176 16.54 -2.42 -9.40
N ALA A 177 16.23 -3.45 -8.61
CA ALA A 177 15.64 -3.26 -7.30
C ALA A 177 16.68 -2.60 -6.38
N GLU A 178 16.55 -1.30 -6.15
CA GLU A 178 17.31 -0.60 -5.11
C GLU A 178 16.94 -1.17 -3.74
N GLU A 179 17.94 -1.46 -2.91
CA GLU A 179 17.75 -1.87 -1.52
C GLU A 179 17.12 -0.71 -0.73
N LEU A 180 15.83 -0.85 -0.43
CA LEU A 180 15.10 0.03 0.47
C LEU A 180 15.13 -0.54 1.87
N GLU A 181 15.61 0.26 2.82
CA GLU A 181 15.57 -0.07 4.25
C GLU A 181 14.44 0.72 4.92
N VAL A 182 13.55 -0.01 5.60
CA VAL A 182 12.57 0.61 6.51
C VAL A 182 13.33 1.02 7.77
N VAL A 183 13.17 2.28 8.19
CA VAL A 183 13.86 2.79 9.38
C VAL A 183 13.00 2.49 10.60
N HIS A 184 13.22 1.34 11.23
CA HIS A 184 12.69 1.01 12.57
C HIS A 184 13.83 0.99 13.61
N ASP A 185 13.50 1.36 14.85
CA ASP A 185 14.35 1.17 16.04
C ASP A 185 14.14 -0.23 16.68
N ALA A 186 13.53 -1.17 15.95
CA ALA A 186 13.22 -2.51 16.43
C ALA A 186 13.65 -3.57 15.41
N GLU A 187 14.08 -4.71 15.95
CA GLU A 187 14.77 -5.84 15.33
C GLU A 187 14.09 -6.33 14.04
N GLU A 188 14.92 -6.75 13.08
CA GLU A 188 14.50 -7.47 11.87
C GLU A 188 13.69 -8.71 12.27
N GLU A 189 12.36 -8.66 12.08
CA GLU A 189 11.54 -9.86 12.21
C GLU A 189 11.78 -10.77 11.01
N GLU A 190 12.35 -11.96 11.27
CA GLU A 190 12.41 -13.10 10.36
C GLU A 190 10.98 -13.43 9.86
N GLY A 191 10.67 -13.05 8.61
CA GLY A 191 9.38 -13.33 7.99
C GLY A 191 9.36 -14.64 7.21
N ASP A 192 8.23 -15.35 7.30
CA ASP A 192 7.83 -16.54 6.53
C ASP A 192 8.25 -16.46 5.05
N VAL A 193 8.67 -17.60 4.47
CA VAL A 193 9.13 -17.75 3.07
C VAL A 193 8.11 -17.19 2.05
N ASP A 194 6.80 -17.24 2.37
CA ASP A 194 5.70 -16.70 1.55
C ASP A 194 5.59 -15.16 1.51
N THR A 195 6.27 -14.44 2.41
CA THR A 195 6.16 -12.96 2.49
C THR A 195 7.13 -12.21 1.57
N ALA A 196 8.20 -12.86 1.11
CA ALA A 196 9.23 -12.23 0.29
C ALA A 196 8.73 -11.58 -1.02
N PRO A 197 7.80 -12.18 -1.80
CA PRO A 197 7.29 -11.56 -3.03
C PRO A 197 6.46 -10.30 -2.75
N VAL A 198 5.67 -10.31 -1.68
CA VAL A 198 4.81 -9.18 -1.28
C VAL A 198 5.66 -8.02 -0.76
N ILE A 199 6.69 -8.31 0.04
CA ILE A 199 7.63 -7.31 0.53
C ILE A 199 8.32 -6.61 -0.66
N ARG A 200 8.81 -7.38 -1.64
CA ARG A 200 9.45 -6.84 -2.85
C ARG A 200 8.51 -5.95 -3.66
N LEU A 201 7.26 -6.39 -3.87
CA LEU A 201 6.26 -5.61 -4.60
C LEU A 201 5.97 -4.27 -3.91
N VAL A 202 5.74 -4.27 -2.59
CA VAL A 202 5.48 -3.05 -1.82
C VAL A 202 6.69 -2.12 -1.86
N ASN A 203 7.90 -2.65 -1.65
CA ASN A 203 9.13 -1.85 -1.72
C ASN A 203 9.27 -1.21 -3.11
N MET A 204 9.09 -1.96 -4.20
CA MET A 204 9.21 -1.45 -5.55
C MET A 204 8.17 -0.36 -5.87
N LEU A 205 6.91 -0.53 -5.43
CA LEU A 205 5.89 0.54 -5.55
C LEU A 205 6.32 1.83 -4.86
N ILE A 206 6.96 1.72 -3.68
CA ILE A 206 7.43 2.87 -2.93
C ILE A 206 8.68 3.48 -3.58
N SER A 207 9.68 2.68 -4.01
CA SER A 207 10.84 3.15 -4.78
C SER A 207 10.40 3.93 -6.00
N GLU A 208 9.47 3.36 -6.76
CA GLU A 208 8.99 3.99 -7.98
C GLU A 208 8.28 5.30 -7.68
N ALA A 209 7.48 5.36 -6.62
CA ALA A 209 6.84 6.60 -6.18
C ALA A 209 7.85 7.69 -5.78
N ILE A 210 8.94 7.33 -5.09
CA ILE A 210 10.01 8.26 -4.70
C ILE A 210 10.72 8.79 -5.95
N ARG A 211 11.19 7.89 -6.82
CA ARG A 211 11.90 8.22 -8.05
C ARG A 211 11.06 9.11 -8.98
N THR A 212 9.77 8.82 -9.06
CA THR A 212 8.81 9.57 -9.87
C THR A 212 8.35 10.89 -9.27
N ARG A 213 8.80 11.23 -8.05
CA ARG A 213 8.39 12.41 -7.26
C ARG A 213 6.87 12.49 -7.09
N THR A 214 6.26 11.34 -6.81
CA THR A 214 4.84 11.19 -6.53
C THR A 214 4.50 11.82 -5.18
N SER A 215 3.35 12.51 -5.06
CA SER A 215 2.88 13.05 -3.79
C SER A 215 2.04 12.05 -2.99
N ASP A 216 1.26 11.21 -3.67
CA ASP A 216 0.35 10.25 -3.06
C ASP A 216 0.32 8.95 -3.90
N ILE A 217 0.46 7.80 -3.25
CA ILE A 217 0.22 6.47 -3.82
C ILE A 217 -1.18 6.05 -3.37
N HIS A 218 -2.02 5.60 -4.31
CA HIS A 218 -3.36 5.10 -4.08
C HIS A 218 -3.41 3.63 -4.45
N ILE A 219 -3.83 2.78 -3.52
CA ILE A 219 -4.06 1.35 -3.72
C ILE A 219 -5.54 1.10 -3.48
N GLU A 220 -6.26 0.78 -4.55
CA GLU A 220 -7.73 0.80 -4.59
C GLU A 220 -8.25 -0.57 -5.00
N PRO A 221 -8.90 -1.31 -4.09
CA PRO A 221 -9.42 -2.64 -4.41
C PRO A 221 -10.65 -2.53 -5.33
N GLU A 222 -10.62 -3.30 -6.41
CA GLU A 222 -11.73 -3.45 -7.36
C GLU A 222 -12.27 -4.89 -7.32
N GLU A 223 -13.33 -5.19 -8.08
CA GLU A 223 -13.94 -6.53 -8.10
C GLU A 223 -12.95 -7.60 -8.61
N LYS A 224 -12.23 -7.28 -9.70
CA LYS A 224 -11.36 -8.23 -10.43
C LYS A 224 -9.86 -8.00 -10.24
N GLY A 225 -9.46 -7.08 -9.37
CA GLY A 225 -8.05 -6.73 -9.17
C GLY A 225 -7.88 -5.62 -8.14
N VAL A 226 -6.66 -5.12 -8.03
CA VAL A 226 -6.35 -3.93 -7.22
C VAL A 226 -5.71 -2.90 -8.13
N ARG A 227 -6.35 -1.75 -8.24
CA ARG A 227 -5.86 -0.64 -9.04
C ARG A 227 -4.85 0.17 -8.25
N VAL A 228 -3.72 0.50 -8.88
CA VAL A 228 -2.68 1.35 -8.28
C VAL A 228 -2.60 2.66 -9.05
N ARG A 229 -2.64 3.79 -8.35
CA ARG A 229 -2.48 5.12 -8.95
C ARG A 229 -1.51 5.98 -8.17
N CYS A 230 -0.65 6.69 -8.87
CA CYS A 230 0.28 7.65 -8.29
C CYS A 230 -0.13 9.07 -8.68
N ARG A 231 -0.18 9.99 -7.71
CA ARG A 231 -0.37 11.42 -7.97
C ARG A 231 0.97 12.08 -8.29
N ILE A 232 1.21 12.35 -9.56
CA ILE A 232 2.44 12.99 -10.05
C ILE A 232 2.09 14.42 -10.49
N ASP A 233 2.74 15.42 -9.89
CA ASP A 233 2.48 16.84 -10.17
C ASP A 233 0.99 17.22 -10.13
N GLY A 234 0.24 16.61 -9.21
CA GLY A 234 -1.19 16.85 -9.00
C GLY A 234 -2.13 15.96 -9.82
N VAL A 235 -1.63 15.25 -10.83
CA VAL A 235 -2.42 14.39 -11.73
C VAL A 235 -2.32 12.92 -11.30
N LEU A 236 -3.45 12.23 -11.22
CA LEU A 236 -3.47 10.79 -10.98
C LEU A 236 -3.07 10.04 -12.25
N LYS A 237 -2.08 9.17 -12.13
CA LYS A 237 -1.64 8.24 -13.16
C LYS A 237 -1.82 6.82 -12.70
N GLU A 238 -2.30 5.99 -13.60
CA GLU A 238 -2.42 4.55 -13.39
C GLU A 238 -1.06 3.89 -13.53
N MET A 239 -0.75 3.02 -12.57
CA MET A 239 0.38 2.12 -12.57
C MET A 239 -0.15 0.71 -12.88
N PRO A 240 0.71 -0.26 -13.25
CA PRO A 240 0.31 -1.67 -13.31
C PRO A 240 -0.43 -2.08 -12.04
N GLY A 241 -1.57 -2.76 -12.22
CA GLY A 241 -2.42 -3.22 -11.13
C GLY A 241 -1.81 -4.41 -10.40
N ILE A 242 -2.36 -4.72 -9.22
CA ILE A 242 -1.97 -5.89 -8.43
C ILE A 242 -3.05 -6.97 -8.58
N PRO A 243 -2.69 -8.26 -8.75
CA PRO A 243 -3.64 -9.35 -8.78
C PRO A 243 -4.52 -9.40 -7.54
N LYS A 244 -5.82 -9.73 -7.71
CA LYS A 244 -6.79 -9.74 -6.61
C LYS A 244 -6.35 -10.63 -5.44
N LYS A 245 -5.70 -11.76 -5.73
CA LYS A 245 -5.20 -12.73 -4.73
C LYS A 245 -4.18 -12.12 -3.76
N MET A 246 -3.40 -11.12 -4.20
CA MET A 246 -2.38 -10.47 -3.38
C MET A 246 -2.89 -9.31 -2.54
N GLN A 247 -4.15 -8.88 -2.73
CA GLN A 247 -4.72 -7.70 -2.08
C GLN A 247 -4.49 -7.68 -0.57
N ASN A 248 -4.88 -8.76 0.12
CA ASN A 248 -4.82 -8.82 1.58
C ASN A 248 -3.38 -8.82 2.08
N ALA A 249 -2.47 -9.49 1.36
CA ALA A 249 -1.06 -9.54 1.73
C ALA A 249 -0.39 -8.17 1.58
N VAL A 250 -0.67 -7.44 0.49
CA VAL A 250 -0.18 -6.07 0.27
C VAL A 250 -0.69 -5.12 1.36
N ILE A 251 -2.00 -5.16 1.66
CA ILE A 251 -2.59 -4.32 2.73
C ILE A 251 -1.97 -4.67 4.08
N SER A 252 -1.79 -5.95 4.39
CA SER A 252 -1.17 -6.41 5.63
C SER A 252 0.27 -5.90 5.76
N ARG A 253 1.07 -6.03 4.69
CA ARG A 253 2.46 -5.53 4.67
C ARG A 253 2.51 -4.03 4.92
N ILE A 254 1.63 -3.25 4.30
CA ILE A 254 1.58 -1.79 4.52
C ILE A 254 1.14 -1.47 5.96
N LYS A 255 0.20 -2.22 6.54
CA LYS A 255 -0.20 -2.05 7.93
C LYS A 255 0.95 -2.34 8.90
N ILE A 256 1.71 -3.41 8.67
CA ILE A 256 2.88 -3.78 9.47
C ILE A 256 3.91 -2.64 9.49
N ILE A 257 4.37 -2.19 8.32
CA ILE A 257 5.40 -1.13 8.26
C ILE A 257 4.90 0.20 8.81
N SER A 258 3.57 0.40 8.90
CA SER A 258 2.94 1.63 9.40
C SER A 258 2.45 1.53 10.84
N GLU A 259 2.78 0.43 11.55
CA GLU A 259 2.36 0.14 12.92
C GLU A 259 0.83 0.16 13.12
N LEU A 260 0.08 -0.36 12.14
CA LEU A 260 -1.39 -0.44 12.16
C LEU A 260 -1.89 -1.82 12.58
N ASP A 261 -3.12 -1.88 13.11
CA ASP A 261 -3.76 -3.14 13.50
C ASP A 261 -4.22 -3.92 12.24
N ILE A 262 -3.55 -5.05 11.99
CA ILE A 262 -3.80 -5.96 10.85
C ILE A 262 -5.14 -6.68 11.00
N SER A 263 -5.55 -6.97 12.25
CA SER A 263 -6.78 -7.71 12.55
C SER A 263 -8.03 -6.87 12.28
N GLU A 264 -7.91 -5.55 12.47
CA GLU A 264 -9.00 -4.62 12.26
C GLU A 264 -9.08 -4.15 10.81
N LYS A 265 -10.23 -4.38 10.18
CA LYS A 265 -10.48 -4.05 8.75
C LYS A 265 -11.76 -3.25 8.53
N ARG A 266 -12.48 -2.91 9.61
CA ARG A 266 -13.85 -2.35 9.57
C ARG A 266 -13.90 -0.87 9.90
N LYS A 267 -12.81 -0.29 10.41
CA LYS A 267 -12.68 1.15 10.69
C LYS A 267 -11.48 1.74 9.96
N PRO A 268 -11.51 3.05 9.65
CA PRO A 268 -10.33 3.75 9.16
C PRO A 268 -9.17 3.66 10.15
N GLN A 269 -7.94 3.65 9.64
CA GLN A 269 -6.71 3.69 10.43
C GLN A 269 -5.70 4.62 9.79
N ASP A 270 -4.93 5.33 10.61
CA ASP A 270 -3.89 6.26 10.17
C ASP A 270 -2.58 5.93 10.86
N GLY A 271 -1.51 5.84 10.08
CA GLY A 271 -0.17 5.41 10.53
C GLY A 271 0.91 6.23 9.85
N ARG A 272 2.16 6.03 10.28
CA ARG A 272 3.33 6.67 9.67
C ARG A 272 4.49 5.70 9.64
N PHE A 273 5.35 5.84 8.64
CA PHE A 273 6.61 5.10 8.58
C PHE A 273 7.68 5.92 7.88
N LYS A 274 8.94 5.57 8.11
CA LYS A 274 10.08 6.19 7.43
C LYS A 274 10.81 5.15 6.61
N MET A 275 11.26 5.55 5.43
CA MET A 275 12.03 4.70 4.55
C MET A 275 13.26 5.43 4.05
N LYS A 276 14.38 4.71 3.95
CA LYS A 276 15.63 5.23 3.43
C LYS A 276 15.77 4.82 1.96
N ALA A 277 15.96 5.80 1.09
CA ALA A 277 16.21 5.62 -0.35
C ALA A 277 17.32 6.59 -0.77
N ASP A 278 18.37 6.12 -1.44
CA ASP A 278 19.49 6.95 -1.95
C ASP A 278 20.06 7.96 -0.94
N ASN A 279 20.35 7.51 0.29
CA ASN A 279 20.81 8.35 1.41
C ASN A 279 19.82 9.44 1.88
N LYS A 280 18.56 9.39 1.45
CA LYS A 280 17.49 10.26 1.93
C LYS A 280 16.49 9.48 2.76
N VAL A 281 16.04 10.09 3.86
CA VAL A 281 14.93 9.56 4.66
C VAL A 281 13.65 10.23 4.19
N VAL A 282 12.73 9.44 3.66
CA VAL A 282 11.39 9.85 3.23
C VAL A 282 10.38 9.42 4.31
N ASP A 283 9.51 10.34 4.70
CA ASP A 283 8.46 10.09 5.69
C ASP A 283 7.14 9.83 4.96
N PHE A 284 6.40 8.81 5.38
CA PHE A 284 5.15 8.40 4.78
C PHE A 284 4.03 8.52 5.79
N ARG A 285 2.93 9.18 5.39
CA ARG A 285 1.65 9.10 6.12
C ARG A 285 0.75 8.11 5.41
N VAL A 286 0.24 7.13 6.14
CA VAL A 286 -0.61 6.07 5.61
C VAL A 286 -2.00 6.22 6.18
N SER A 287 -3.00 6.06 5.32
CA SER A 287 -4.40 6.01 5.73
C SER A 287 -5.06 4.81 5.05
N THR A 288 -5.75 3.98 5.84
CA THR A 288 -6.57 2.87 5.34
C THR A 288 -8.04 3.16 5.61
N ILE A 289 -8.92 2.78 4.69
CA ILE A 289 -10.38 2.92 4.85
C ILE A 289 -11.10 1.71 4.24
N PRO A 290 -12.06 1.08 4.94
CA PRO A 290 -12.86 0.00 4.36
C PRO A 290 -13.70 0.49 3.18
N THR A 291 -13.72 -0.31 2.11
CA THR A 291 -14.58 -0.13 0.93
C THR A 291 -15.28 -1.44 0.59
N VAL A 292 -16.15 -1.43 -0.42
CA VAL A 292 -16.95 -2.60 -0.84
C VAL A 292 -16.08 -3.83 -1.17
N ASN A 293 -14.91 -3.61 -1.80
CA ASN A 293 -14.07 -4.69 -2.33
C ASN A 293 -12.82 -4.98 -1.48
N GLY A 294 -12.68 -4.33 -0.32
CA GLY A 294 -11.51 -4.39 0.55
C GLY A 294 -11.13 -3.04 1.14
N GLU A 295 -9.98 -2.96 1.82
CA GLU A 295 -9.48 -1.67 2.33
C GLU A 295 -8.75 -0.91 1.22
N LYS A 296 -9.13 0.35 1.03
CA LYS A 296 -8.37 1.31 0.23
C LYS A 296 -7.24 1.86 1.07
N VAL A 297 -6.05 1.95 0.49
CA VAL A 297 -4.87 2.53 1.13
C VAL A 297 -4.43 3.76 0.36
N VAL A 298 -4.07 4.81 1.10
CA VAL A 298 -3.39 6.00 0.57
C VAL A 298 -2.12 6.23 1.36
N MET A 299 -0.98 6.31 0.65
CA MET A 299 0.31 6.66 1.24
C MET A 299 0.75 8.02 0.69
N ARG A 300 0.89 9.01 1.56
CA ARG A 300 1.40 10.35 1.22
C ARG A 300 2.90 10.42 1.50
N LEU A 301 3.65 10.80 0.48
CA LEU A 301 5.10 10.99 0.55
C LEU A 301 5.40 12.40 1.07
N LEU A 302 6.20 12.47 2.13
CA LEU A 302 6.73 13.70 2.70
C LEU A 302 8.26 13.69 2.54
N ASP A 303 8.72 14.24 1.43
CA ASP A 303 10.15 14.42 1.16
C ASP A 303 10.67 15.68 1.86
N LYS A 304 11.41 15.49 2.96
CA LYS A 304 12.05 16.57 3.73
C LYS A 304 13.10 17.34 2.93
N SER A 305 13.66 16.77 1.87
CA SER A 305 14.72 17.39 1.06
C SER A 305 14.18 18.37 0.00
N ASN A 306 12.87 18.38 -0.26
CA ASN A 306 12.23 19.21 -1.27
C ASN A 306 11.63 20.53 -0.73
N LEU A 307 11.87 20.88 0.54
CA LEU A 307 11.41 22.14 1.09
C LEU A 307 12.18 23.31 0.47
N GLN A 308 11.57 23.91 -0.55
CA GLN A 308 12.10 25.09 -1.22
C GLN A 308 11.88 26.33 -0.36
N LEU A 309 12.83 26.66 0.53
CA LEU A 309 12.75 27.82 1.45
C LEU A 309 13.05 29.17 0.81
N ASP A 310 13.60 29.17 -0.40
CA ASP A 310 13.95 30.40 -1.11
C ASP A 310 12.74 30.92 -1.92
N LEU A 311 12.16 32.02 -1.44
CA LEU A 311 11.01 32.72 -2.04
C LEU A 311 11.23 33.04 -3.53
N THR A 312 12.47 33.34 -3.95
CA THR A 312 12.76 33.73 -5.34
C THR A 312 12.52 32.61 -6.35
N LYS A 313 12.48 31.36 -5.87
CA LYS A 313 12.30 30.17 -6.69
C LYS A 313 10.86 29.65 -6.71
N LEU A 314 9.94 30.30 -6.01
CA LEU A 314 8.55 29.87 -5.93
C LEU A 314 7.67 30.35 -7.10
N GLY A 315 8.17 31.27 -7.92
CA GLY A 315 7.46 31.79 -9.09
C GLY A 315 6.86 33.19 -8.91
N PHE A 316 7.25 33.92 -7.87
CA PHE A 316 6.85 35.31 -7.75
C PHE A 316 7.41 36.15 -8.89
N GLU A 317 6.59 37.04 -9.42
CA GLU A 317 7.06 38.19 -10.18
C GLU A 317 7.81 39.16 -9.26
N GLN A 318 8.74 39.93 -9.83
CA GLN A 318 9.63 40.81 -9.06
C GLN A 318 8.86 41.83 -8.20
N GLU A 319 7.77 42.38 -8.74
CA GLU A 319 6.93 43.34 -8.03
C GLU A 319 6.19 42.70 -6.85
N SER A 320 5.51 41.57 -7.10
CA SER A 320 4.78 40.81 -6.07
C SER A 320 5.71 40.29 -4.98
N LEU A 321 6.91 39.84 -5.34
CA LEU A 321 7.94 39.46 -4.38
C LEU A 321 8.33 40.64 -3.49
N ALA A 322 8.61 41.81 -4.08
CA ALA A 322 9.01 42.99 -3.32
C ALA A 322 7.89 43.48 -2.38
N LYS A 323 6.63 43.41 -2.82
CA LYS A 323 5.44 43.70 -1.98
C LYS A 323 5.33 42.71 -0.82
N PHE A 324 5.47 41.41 -1.08
CA PHE A 324 5.40 40.37 -0.05
C PHE A 324 6.55 40.48 0.96
N GLU A 325 7.79 40.69 0.47
CA GLU A 325 8.96 40.91 1.33
C GLU A 325 8.79 42.14 2.23
N ARG A 326 8.17 43.20 1.72
CA ARG A 326 7.85 44.39 2.53
C ARG A 326 6.81 44.08 3.59
N ALA A 327 5.80 43.28 3.26
CA ALA A 327 4.76 42.89 4.21
C ALA A 327 5.33 42.06 5.37
N ILE A 328 6.10 41.00 5.08
CA ILE A 328 6.68 40.11 6.11
C ILE A 328 7.75 40.77 6.99
N LYS A 329 8.29 41.94 6.57
CA LYS A 329 9.25 42.72 7.35
C LYS A 329 8.59 43.78 8.23
N ARG A 330 7.27 43.94 8.18
CA ARG A 330 6.56 44.88 9.08
C ARG A 330 6.70 44.43 10.54
N PRO A 331 6.73 45.38 11.49
CA PRO A 331 6.81 45.06 12.91
C PRO A 331 5.55 44.34 13.41
N TYR A 332 4.37 44.69 12.88
CA TYR A 332 3.11 44.11 13.30
C TYR A 332 2.06 44.09 12.18
N GLY A 333 0.96 43.39 12.44
CA GLY A 333 -0.20 43.24 11.56
C GLY A 333 -0.33 41.82 11.01
N MET A 334 -1.37 41.57 10.21
CA MET A 334 -1.73 40.24 9.76
C MET A 334 -1.46 40.05 8.25
N ILE A 335 -0.84 38.93 7.89
CA ILE A 335 -0.63 38.48 6.52
C ILE A 335 -1.35 37.16 6.32
N ILE A 336 -2.20 37.10 5.31
CA ILE A 336 -3.00 35.92 5.01
C ILE A 336 -2.54 35.33 3.69
N VAL A 337 -2.20 34.04 3.66
CA VAL A 337 -2.02 33.30 2.41
C VAL A 337 -3.26 32.46 2.17
N THR A 338 -3.92 32.64 1.02
CA THR A 338 -5.18 31.97 0.71
C THR A 338 -5.11 31.13 -0.56
N GLY A 339 -5.97 30.12 -0.63
CA GLY A 339 -6.12 29.23 -1.77
C GLY A 339 -6.62 27.84 -1.36
N PRO A 340 -6.99 26.99 -2.34
CA PRO A 340 -7.49 25.66 -2.09
C PRO A 340 -6.41 24.74 -1.51
N THR A 341 -6.81 23.54 -1.14
CA THR A 341 -5.86 22.49 -0.74
C THR A 341 -4.86 22.22 -1.85
N GLY A 342 -3.58 22.08 -1.51
CA GLY A 342 -2.52 21.82 -2.49
C GLY A 342 -2.06 23.03 -3.30
N SER A 343 -2.49 24.26 -2.97
CA SER A 343 -2.02 25.48 -3.64
C SER A 343 -0.63 25.95 -3.20
N GLY A 344 0.02 25.28 -2.24
CA GLY A 344 1.37 25.60 -1.77
C GLY A 344 1.45 26.68 -0.68
N LYS A 345 0.34 26.96 0.05
CA LYS A 345 0.29 27.98 1.11
C LYS A 345 1.37 27.79 2.18
N SER A 346 1.48 26.56 2.72
CA SER A 346 2.45 26.24 3.76
C SER A 346 3.89 26.44 3.28
N THR A 347 4.19 26.09 2.02
CA THR A 347 5.52 26.31 1.42
C THR A 347 5.86 27.81 1.35
N THR A 348 4.91 28.65 0.95
CA THR A 348 5.11 30.10 0.90
C THR A 348 5.26 30.70 2.29
N LEU A 349 4.45 30.26 3.27
CA LEU A 349 4.59 30.70 4.66
C LEU A 349 5.95 30.31 5.25
N TYR A 350 6.37 29.05 5.08
CA TYR A 350 7.66 28.57 5.57
C TYR A 350 8.83 29.35 4.94
N SER A 351 8.74 29.65 3.65
CA SER A 351 9.74 30.46 2.95
C SER A 351 9.76 31.91 3.44
N GLY A 352 8.59 32.49 3.71
CA GLY A 352 8.43 33.80 4.33
C GLY A 352 9.05 33.85 5.74
N LEU A 353 8.74 32.87 6.59
CA LEU A 353 9.31 32.73 7.93
C LEU A 353 10.82 32.56 7.87
N SER A 354 11.33 31.69 6.99
CA SER A 354 12.76 31.49 6.80
C SER A 354 13.48 32.75 6.32
N ARG A 355 12.80 33.63 5.55
CA ARG A 355 13.35 34.91 5.08
C ARG A 355 13.51 35.94 6.20
N ILE A 356 12.71 35.84 7.27
CA ILE A 356 12.73 36.74 8.43
C ILE A 356 13.27 36.08 9.70
N ASN A 357 13.78 34.85 9.58
CA ASN A 357 14.38 34.08 10.65
C ASN A 357 15.71 34.72 11.06
N ASP A 358 15.63 35.55 12.09
CA ASP A 358 16.75 36.31 12.65
C ASP A 358 16.82 35.97 14.14
N PRO A 359 18.02 35.67 14.71
CA PRO A 359 18.16 35.36 16.14
C PRO A 359 17.67 36.46 17.09
N ALA A 360 17.52 37.70 16.62
CA ALA A 360 16.94 38.79 17.40
C ALA A 360 15.41 38.77 17.47
N LYS A 361 14.74 37.84 16.77
CA LYS A 361 13.29 37.69 16.74
C LYS A 361 12.86 36.35 17.33
N ASN A 362 11.86 36.38 18.20
CA ASN A 362 11.18 35.19 18.65
C ASN A 362 10.03 34.84 17.68
N ILE A 363 10.21 33.75 16.93
CA ILE A 363 9.22 33.26 15.95
C ILE A 363 8.58 31.99 16.50
N MET A 364 7.24 32.00 16.60
CA MET A 364 6.46 30.88 17.12
C MET A 364 5.36 30.46 16.13
N THR A 365 5.15 29.15 15.95
CA THR A 365 4.13 28.62 15.03
C THR A 365 3.20 27.63 15.71
N ALA A 366 1.91 27.70 15.40
CA ALA A 366 0.89 26.72 15.78
C ALA A 366 0.42 25.99 14.53
N GLU A 367 0.59 24.68 14.45
CA GLU A 367 0.40 23.90 13.20
C GLU A 367 -0.32 22.57 13.46
N ASP A 368 -1.05 22.05 12.46
CA ASP A 368 -1.76 20.76 12.56
C ASP A 368 -1.65 19.95 11.26
N PRO A 369 -0.64 19.07 11.12
CA PRO A 369 0.55 18.92 11.96
C PRO A 369 1.69 19.84 11.53
N VAL A 370 2.81 19.81 12.27
CA VAL A 370 4.07 20.43 11.81
C VAL A 370 4.60 19.62 10.63
N GLU A 371 4.70 20.24 9.45
CA GLU A 371 5.11 19.54 8.22
C GLU A 371 6.63 19.36 8.12
N TYR A 372 7.40 20.40 8.46
CA TYR A 372 8.86 20.34 8.51
C TYR A 372 9.40 21.16 9.66
N GLN A 373 10.54 20.74 10.21
CA GLN A 373 11.24 21.48 11.25
C GLN A 373 12.15 22.55 10.65
N ILE A 374 11.94 23.81 11.02
CA ILE A 374 12.77 24.95 10.62
C ILE A 374 13.66 25.33 11.81
N LYS A 375 14.97 25.22 11.62
CA LYS A 375 15.94 25.63 12.63
C LYS A 375 15.77 27.11 12.99
N GLY A 376 15.70 27.41 14.29
CA GLY A 376 15.56 28.78 14.80
C GLY A 376 14.10 29.23 15.00
N ILE A 377 13.12 28.39 14.67
CA ILE A 377 11.69 28.68 14.86
C ILE A 377 11.10 27.70 15.87
N ASN A 378 10.30 28.21 16.80
CA ASN A 378 9.61 27.41 17.81
C ASN A 378 8.27 26.92 17.24
N GLN A 379 8.20 25.65 16.84
CA GLN A 379 7.00 25.08 16.19
C GLN A 379 6.22 24.19 17.16
N VAL A 380 4.94 24.51 17.38
CA VAL A 380 4.02 23.79 18.25
C VAL A 380 2.96 23.11 17.42
N GLN A 381 2.84 21.80 17.57
CA GLN A 381 1.75 21.03 16.97
C GLN A 381 0.49 21.14 17.83
N ALA A 382 -0.62 21.58 17.23
CA ALA A 382 -1.93 21.55 17.86
C ALA A 382 -2.37 20.10 18.10
N ARG A 383 -2.97 19.87 19.27
CA ARG A 383 -3.48 18.57 19.73
C ARG A 383 -4.88 18.76 20.33
N PRO A 384 -5.93 18.87 19.49
CA PRO A 384 -7.30 19.10 19.95
C PRO A 384 -7.82 17.97 20.86
N ASP A 385 -7.31 16.76 20.70
CA ASP A 385 -7.62 15.56 21.50
C ASP A 385 -7.31 15.72 23.00
N ILE A 386 -6.30 16.53 23.34
CA ILE A 386 -5.96 16.89 24.73
C ILE A 386 -6.36 18.33 25.09
N GLY A 387 -7.21 18.97 24.28
CA GLY A 387 -7.65 20.36 24.48
C GLY A 387 -6.63 21.43 24.08
N MET A 388 -5.53 21.06 23.42
CA MET A 388 -4.50 22.00 22.94
C MET A 388 -4.74 22.39 21.47
N GLY A 389 -5.91 22.97 21.17
CA GLY A 389 -6.26 23.47 19.83
C GLY A 389 -5.56 24.79 19.46
N PHE A 390 -5.80 25.30 18.23
CA PHE A 390 -5.18 26.53 17.74
C PHE A 390 -5.39 27.75 18.65
N GLY A 391 -6.62 27.99 19.12
CA GLY A 391 -6.94 29.09 20.03
C GLY A 391 -6.13 29.05 21.33
N GLU A 392 -5.99 27.87 21.95
CA GLU A 392 -5.27 27.70 23.22
C GLU A 392 -3.76 27.87 23.07
N VAL A 393 -3.19 27.30 21.99
CA VAL A 393 -1.78 27.50 21.65
C VAL A 393 -1.49 28.98 21.41
N LEU A 394 -2.36 29.65 20.64
CA LEU A 394 -2.20 31.06 20.30
C LEU A 394 -2.29 31.99 21.53
N ARG A 395 -3.20 31.71 22.49
CA ARG A 395 -3.21 32.42 23.78
C ARG A 395 -1.92 32.26 24.55
N SER A 396 -1.34 31.06 24.50
CA SER A 396 -0.10 30.76 25.21
C SER A 396 1.07 31.50 24.59
N PHE A 397 1.11 31.66 23.27
CA PHE A 397 2.14 32.45 22.58
C PHE A 397 2.18 33.90 23.06
N LEU A 398 1.05 34.54 23.33
CA LEU A 398 1.03 35.92 23.83
C LEU A 398 1.72 36.11 25.21
N ARG A 399 2.06 35.02 25.90
CA ARG A 399 2.84 35.03 27.17
C ARG A 399 4.27 34.51 26.99
N GLN A 400 4.72 34.37 25.74
CA GLN A 400 6.03 33.84 25.40
C GLN A 400 6.91 34.90 24.72
N ASP A 401 6.51 36.18 24.76
CA ASP A 401 7.23 37.30 24.16
C ASP A 401 7.57 37.09 22.66
N PRO A 402 6.59 36.77 21.79
CA PRO A 402 6.86 36.55 20.37
C PRO A 402 6.94 37.87 19.61
N ASP A 403 7.79 37.94 18.59
CA ASP A 403 7.75 39.01 17.58
C ASP A 403 6.85 38.61 16.40
N VAL A 404 6.92 37.33 16.03
CA VAL A 404 6.22 36.77 14.87
C VAL A 404 5.46 35.52 15.30
N ILE A 405 4.19 35.48 14.94
CA ILE A 405 3.31 34.34 15.18
C ILE A 405 2.82 33.80 13.85
N MET A 406 2.92 32.49 13.62
CA MET A 406 2.24 31.81 12.52
C MET A 406 1.18 30.87 13.04
N VAL A 407 -0.03 30.96 12.49
CA VAL A 407 -1.14 30.04 12.79
C VAL A 407 -1.47 29.30 11.51
N GLY A 408 -1.35 27.97 11.52
CA GLY A 408 -1.48 27.12 10.33
C GLY A 408 -2.70 27.47 9.48
N GLU A 409 -3.84 27.69 10.13
CA GLU A 409 -5.05 28.20 9.49
C GLU A 409 -6.02 28.82 10.50
N ILE A 410 -6.89 29.71 10.02
CA ILE A 410 -8.01 30.26 10.79
C ILE A 410 -9.31 29.59 10.33
N ARG A 411 -9.90 28.76 11.21
CA ARG A 411 -11.17 28.05 10.94
C ARG A 411 -12.36 28.64 11.68
N ASP A 412 -12.14 29.12 12.90
CA ASP A 412 -13.17 29.52 13.86
C ASP A 412 -12.97 30.96 14.37
N HIS A 413 -14.01 31.47 15.01
CA HIS A 413 -14.07 32.83 15.55
C HIS A 413 -13.02 33.08 16.64
N GLU A 414 -12.82 32.11 17.52
CA GLU A 414 -11.91 32.24 18.66
C GLU A 414 -10.46 32.46 18.19
N THR A 415 -9.99 31.58 17.30
CA THR A 415 -8.66 31.67 16.70
C THR A 415 -8.50 32.96 15.91
N ALA A 416 -9.51 33.32 15.10
CA ALA A 416 -9.50 34.56 14.31
C ALA A 416 -9.40 35.81 15.20
N HIS A 417 -10.17 35.84 16.29
CA HIS A 417 -10.23 36.96 17.21
C HIS A 417 -8.88 37.15 17.91
N ILE A 418 -8.29 36.09 18.47
CA ILE A 418 -6.99 36.18 19.14
C ILE A 418 -5.89 36.58 18.15
N ALA A 419 -5.92 36.05 16.92
CA ALA A 419 -4.94 36.38 15.89
C ALA A 419 -5.01 37.86 15.48
N ILE A 420 -6.21 38.42 15.32
CA ILE A 420 -6.39 39.85 15.06
C ILE A 420 -5.92 40.71 16.24
N GLN A 421 -6.23 40.31 17.48
CA GLN A 421 -5.77 41.05 18.65
C GLN A 421 -4.25 41.05 18.74
N ALA A 422 -3.59 39.90 18.52
CA ALA A 422 -2.14 39.81 18.45
C ALA A 422 -1.56 40.77 17.40
N ALA A 423 -2.16 40.79 16.20
CA ALA A 423 -1.75 41.67 15.12
C ALA A 423 -1.86 43.16 15.49
N LEU A 424 -2.91 43.55 16.21
CA LEU A 424 -3.13 44.92 16.66
C LEU A 424 -2.28 45.31 17.88
N THR A 425 -1.81 44.34 18.68
CA THR A 425 -0.99 44.56 19.87
C THR A 425 0.51 44.50 19.61
N GLY A 426 0.93 44.59 18.35
CA GLY A 426 2.35 44.74 17.99
C GLY A 426 3.03 43.47 17.49
N HIS A 427 2.29 42.40 17.21
CA HIS A 427 2.85 41.15 16.67
C HIS A 427 2.65 41.06 15.16
N LEU A 428 3.62 40.50 14.44
CA LEU A 428 3.41 40.10 13.05
C LEU A 428 2.74 38.72 13.02
N VAL A 429 1.53 38.63 12.48
CA VAL A 429 0.75 37.38 12.43
C VAL A 429 0.65 36.89 10.99
N LEU A 430 1.08 35.65 10.75
CA LEU A 430 0.92 34.97 9.46
C LEU A 430 -0.11 33.85 9.62
N SER A 431 -1.02 33.72 8.67
CA SER A 431 -1.98 32.61 8.70
C SER A 431 -2.47 32.22 7.31
N THR A 432 -3.26 31.15 7.24
CA THR A 432 -3.92 30.73 6.00
C THR A 432 -5.43 30.74 6.09
N LEU A 433 -6.05 30.95 4.93
CA LEU A 433 -7.48 30.74 4.70
C LEU A 433 -7.70 29.88 3.46
N HIS A 434 -8.92 29.36 3.32
CA HIS A 434 -9.38 28.61 2.16
C HIS A 434 -10.42 29.42 1.39
N THR A 435 -9.99 30.51 0.75
CA THR A 435 -10.80 31.28 -0.20
C THR A 435 -10.25 31.20 -1.62
N ASN A 436 -11.07 31.58 -2.60
CA ASN A 436 -10.69 31.48 -4.00
C ASN A 436 -9.78 32.63 -4.45
N ASP A 437 -9.95 33.81 -3.88
CA ASP A 437 -9.25 35.05 -4.24
C ASP A 437 -8.87 35.86 -2.98
N ALA A 438 -8.06 36.90 -3.17
CA ALA A 438 -7.56 37.71 -2.07
C ALA A 438 -8.67 38.55 -1.41
N PRO A 439 -9.53 39.29 -2.14
CA PRO A 439 -10.62 40.07 -1.54
C PRO A 439 -11.59 39.23 -0.68
N SER A 440 -11.94 38.03 -1.13
CA SER A 440 -12.83 37.12 -0.41
C SER A 440 -12.28 36.69 0.95
N SER A 441 -10.97 36.78 1.19
CA SER A 441 -10.37 36.51 2.50
C SER A 441 -10.84 37.50 3.57
N LEU A 442 -10.99 38.78 3.21
CA LEU A 442 -11.48 39.80 4.14
C LEU A 442 -12.94 39.54 4.49
N THR A 443 -13.76 39.25 3.47
CA THR A 443 -15.16 38.85 3.66
C THR A 443 -15.28 37.58 4.49
N ARG A 444 -14.37 36.61 4.32
CA ARG A 444 -14.35 35.38 5.12
C ARG A 444 -14.08 35.66 6.59
N LEU A 445 -13.15 36.56 6.92
CA LEU A 445 -12.89 36.96 8.31
C LEU A 445 -14.13 37.60 8.95
N VAL A 446 -14.82 38.48 8.21
CA VAL A 446 -16.07 39.08 8.67
C VAL A 446 -17.16 38.01 8.89
N ASN A 447 -17.30 37.06 7.96
CA ASN A 447 -18.26 35.96 8.06
C ASN A 447 -17.96 34.98 9.21
N ILE A 448 -16.70 34.86 9.62
CA ILE A 448 -16.29 34.11 10.83
C ILE A 448 -16.71 34.87 12.11
N GLY A 449 -17.17 36.12 12.00
CA GLY A 449 -17.71 36.93 13.08
C GLY A 449 -16.77 38.04 13.55
N LEU A 450 -15.71 38.35 12.80
CA LEU A 450 -14.85 39.48 13.12
C LEU A 450 -15.49 40.80 12.69
N GLU A 451 -15.35 41.82 13.53
CA GLU A 451 -15.82 43.15 13.20
C GLU A 451 -15.04 43.74 12.01
N PRO A 452 -15.70 44.29 10.98
CA PRO A 452 -15.04 44.80 9.79
C PRO A 452 -13.93 45.84 10.06
N PHE A 453 -14.12 46.68 11.07
CA PHE A 453 -13.11 47.68 11.43
C PHE A 453 -11.83 47.06 11.99
N LEU A 454 -11.93 45.92 12.71
CA LEU A 454 -10.76 45.19 13.20
C LEU A 454 -10.00 44.56 12.04
N VAL A 455 -10.72 43.97 11.08
CA VAL A 455 -10.12 43.39 9.87
C VAL A 455 -9.38 44.48 9.08
N GLY A 456 -10.03 45.63 8.86
CA GLY A 456 -9.43 46.76 8.13
C GLY A 456 -8.22 47.39 8.84
N ALA A 457 -8.16 47.33 10.17
CA ALA A 457 -7.04 47.84 10.94
C ALA A 457 -5.87 46.86 11.06
N ALA A 458 -6.15 45.55 11.07
CA ALA A 458 -5.15 44.51 11.36
C ALA A 458 -4.49 43.92 10.11
N VAL A 459 -5.21 43.75 9.00
CA VAL A 459 -4.71 43.01 7.83
C VAL A 459 -3.82 43.89 6.96
N ASN A 460 -2.55 43.52 6.85
CA ASN A 460 -1.54 44.21 6.04
C ASN A 460 -1.54 43.77 4.58
N ALA A 461 -1.77 42.48 4.33
CA ALA A 461 -1.67 41.88 3.01
C ALA A 461 -2.44 40.56 2.93
N VAL A 462 -3.00 40.26 1.77
CA VAL A 462 -3.59 38.96 1.46
C VAL A 462 -2.98 38.44 0.17
N LEU A 463 -2.30 37.31 0.23
CA LEU A 463 -1.70 36.62 -0.91
C LEU A 463 -2.59 35.46 -1.34
N ALA A 464 -3.31 35.59 -2.44
CA ALA A 464 -3.97 34.46 -3.08
C ALA A 464 -2.99 33.69 -3.97
N GLN A 465 -2.99 32.38 -3.83
CA GLN A 465 -2.01 31.51 -4.49
C GLN A 465 -2.67 30.31 -5.19
N ARG A 466 -2.11 29.94 -6.34
CA ARG A 466 -2.33 28.66 -7.03
C ARG A 466 -1.00 28.07 -7.47
N LEU A 467 -0.97 26.75 -7.69
CA LEU A 467 0.14 26.08 -8.39
C LEU A 467 -0.32 25.71 -9.79
N VAL A 468 0.49 26.06 -10.79
CA VAL A 468 0.33 25.61 -12.16
C VAL A 468 1.48 24.67 -12.52
N ARG A 469 1.21 23.75 -13.45
CA ARG A 469 2.22 22.81 -13.94
C ARG A 469 3.14 23.52 -14.92
N LYS A 470 4.46 23.31 -14.80
CA LYS A 470 5.44 23.84 -15.75
C LYS A 470 5.51 22.95 -16.97
N LEU A 471 5.57 23.54 -18.16
CA LEU A 471 5.81 22.80 -19.39
C LEU A 471 7.15 22.07 -19.32
N CYS A 472 7.20 20.86 -19.87
CA CYS A 472 8.43 20.11 -19.97
C CYS A 472 9.41 20.85 -20.90
N VAL A 473 10.59 21.18 -20.39
CA VAL A 473 11.62 21.91 -21.14
C VAL A 473 12.16 21.13 -22.35
N HIS A 474 11.98 19.80 -22.37
CA HIS A 474 12.49 18.92 -23.43
C HIS A 474 11.53 18.73 -24.60
N CYS A 475 10.22 18.96 -24.41
CA CYS A 475 9.22 18.67 -25.45
C CYS A 475 8.20 19.79 -25.67
N LYS A 476 8.28 20.92 -24.94
CA LYS A 476 7.39 22.04 -25.21
C LYS A 476 7.56 22.52 -26.65
N ASP A 477 6.47 22.84 -27.30
CA ASP A 477 6.45 23.22 -28.71
C ASP A 477 5.67 24.51 -28.90
N LEU A 478 6.11 25.34 -29.86
CA LEU A 478 5.55 26.66 -30.10
C LEU A 478 4.41 26.54 -31.12
N ARG A 479 3.19 26.90 -30.73
CA ARG A 479 1.98 26.73 -31.55
C ARG A 479 1.04 27.90 -31.40
N ASP A 480 0.15 28.04 -32.38
CA ASP A 480 -0.92 29.02 -32.30
C ASP A 480 -1.86 28.67 -31.13
N PRO A 481 -2.31 29.68 -30.36
CA PRO A 481 -3.22 29.45 -29.25
C PRO A 481 -4.54 28.83 -29.75
N PRO A 482 -5.14 27.89 -28.99
CA PRO A 482 -6.46 27.36 -29.30
C PRO A 482 -7.49 28.51 -29.42
N PRO A 483 -8.52 28.41 -30.28
CA PRO A 483 -9.49 29.48 -30.49
C PRO A 483 -10.13 30.02 -29.19
N GLU A 484 -10.38 29.12 -28.23
CA GLU A 484 -10.92 29.44 -26.91
C GLU A 484 -9.99 30.26 -26.00
N GLN A 485 -8.69 30.32 -26.30
CA GLN A 485 -7.69 31.09 -25.53
C GLN A 485 -7.34 32.43 -26.20
N VAL A 486 -7.66 32.60 -27.48
CA VAL A 486 -7.28 33.80 -28.26
C VAL A 486 -7.83 35.06 -27.61
N GLU A 487 -9.14 35.09 -27.31
CA GLU A 487 -9.79 36.25 -26.70
C GLU A 487 -9.12 36.63 -25.35
N PHE A 488 -8.83 35.64 -24.51
CA PHE A 488 -8.18 35.88 -23.22
C PHE A 488 -6.75 36.44 -23.37
N LEU A 489 -5.99 35.92 -24.33
CA LEU A 489 -4.63 36.39 -24.62
C LEU A 489 -4.63 37.81 -25.17
N GLU A 490 -5.56 38.13 -26.08
CA GLU A 490 -5.73 39.47 -26.63
C GLU A 490 -6.10 40.48 -25.54
N LEU A 491 -7.04 40.12 -24.64
CA LEU A 491 -7.37 40.93 -23.46
C LEU A 491 -6.18 41.14 -22.52
N SER A 492 -5.23 40.19 -22.51
CA SER A 492 -3.99 40.26 -21.74
C SER A 492 -2.86 40.99 -22.49
N GLY A 493 -3.12 41.55 -23.67
CA GLY A 493 -2.13 42.27 -24.49
C GLY A 493 -1.19 41.36 -25.28
N ILE A 494 -1.47 40.06 -25.36
CA ILE A 494 -0.68 39.07 -26.10
C ILE A 494 -1.40 38.78 -27.42
N ILE A 495 -1.06 39.53 -28.47
CA ILE A 495 -1.76 39.48 -29.77
C ILE A 495 -0.88 38.77 -30.81
N GLY A 496 -1.45 37.77 -31.49
CA GLY A 496 -0.80 37.09 -32.62
C GLY A 496 0.50 36.34 -32.29
N GLN A 497 0.77 36.11 -31.01
CA GLN A 497 1.95 35.40 -30.56
C GLN A 497 1.66 33.91 -30.40
N GLN A 498 2.58 33.09 -30.90
CA GLN A 498 2.56 31.67 -30.63
C GLN A 498 2.92 31.41 -29.17
N ILE A 499 2.25 30.44 -28.56
CA ILE A 499 2.44 30.05 -27.16
C ILE A 499 3.07 28.66 -27.10
N TYR A 500 3.81 28.40 -26.02
CA TYR A 500 4.29 27.05 -25.76
C TYR A 500 3.14 26.15 -25.29
N GLN A 501 3.04 24.96 -25.88
CA GLN A 501 2.03 23.96 -25.56
C GLN A 501 2.68 22.64 -25.09
N PRO A 502 1.96 21.81 -24.30
CA PRO A 502 2.44 20.49 -23.90
C PRO A 502 2.40 19.52 -25.09
N VAL A 503 3.47 18.74 -25.27
CA VAL A 503 3.52 17.66 -26.27
C VAL A 503 3.54 16.29 -25.61
N GLY A 504 4.57 16.02 -24.80
CA GLY A 504 4.81 14.70 -24.22
C GLY A 504 6.11 14.10 -24.77
N CYS A 505 6.92 13.56 -23.86
CA CYS A 505 8.12 12.78 -24.16
C CYS A 505 8.46 11.90 -22.97
N ASP A 506 9.45 11.02 -23.10
CA ASP A 506 9.80 10.07 -22.05
C ASP A 506 10.30 10.76 -20.77
N LYS A 507 11.02 11.89 -20.90
CA LYS A 507 11.47 12.70 -19.74
C LYS A 507 10.32 13.24 -18.90
N CYS A 508 9.17 13.52 -19.51
CA CYS A 508 7.95 13.93 -18.79
C CYS A 508 6.90 12.83 -18.73
N ARG A 509 7.27 11.57 -19.06
CA ARG A 509 6.36 10.42 -19.05
C ARG A 509 5.08 10.68 -19.86
N GLN A 510 5.24 11.28 -21.03
CA GLN A 510 4.16 11.59 -21.96
C GLN A 510 3.08 12.55 -21.39
N ILE A 511 3.38 13.34 -20.35
CA ILE A 511 2.43 14.30 -19.74
C ILE A 511 2.52 15.68 -20.42
N GLY A 512 3.71 16.04 -20.91
CA GLY A 512 4.02 17.38 -21.41
C GLY A 512 4.38 18.40 -20.33
N TYR A 513 4.41 18.00 -19.05
CA TYR A 513 4.72 18.86 -17.90
C TYR A 513 5.77 18.24 -16.98
N SER A 514 6.54 19.07 -16.28
CA SER A 514 7.51 18.63 -15.27
C SER A 514 7.66 19.66 -14.15
N GLY A 515 7.19 19.30 -12.95
CA GLY A 515 7.17 20.17 -11.79
C GLY A 515 6.10 21.25 -11.84
N ARG A 516 6.08 22.08 -10.80
CA ARG A 516 5.05 23.12 -10.56
C ARG A 516 5.70 24.46 -10.28
N VAL A 517 4.92 25.54 -10.44
CA VAL A 517 5.30 26.92 -10.11
C VAL A 517 4.08 27.65 -9.54
N GLY A 518 4.31 28.56 -8.60
CA GLY A 518 3.26 29.39 -8.03
C GLY A 518 2.86 30.53 -8.96
N ILE A 519 1.57 30.84 -8.96
CA ILE A 519 1.03 32.10 -9.46
C ILE A 519 0.32 32.81 -8.30
N TYR A 520 0.40 34.14 -8.29
CA TYR A 520 0.14 34.95 -7.11
C TYR A 520 -0.68 36.18 -7.44
N GLU A 521 -1.62 36.50 -6.57
CA GLU A 521 -2.35 37.77 -6.50
C GLU A 521 -2.13 38.31 -5.09
N LEU A 522 -1.60 39.53 -4.96
CA LEU A 522 -1.21 40.14 -3.69
C LEU A 522 -1.79 41.54 -3.51
#